data_AF-A0A8H4QQW8-F1
#
_entry.id   AF-A0A8H4QQW8-F1
#
_cell.length_a   1.000
_cell.length_b   1.000
_cell.length_c   1.000
_cell.angle_alpha   90.00
_cell.angle_beta   90.00
_cell.angle_gamma   90.00
#
_symmetry.space_group_name_H-M   'P 1'
#
loop_
_entity.id
_entity.type
_entity.pdbx_description
1 polymer ?
#
loop_
_entity_poly.entity_id
_entity_poly.type
_entity_poly.pdbx_seq_one_letter_code
_entity_poly.pdbx_strand_id
1 'polypeptide(L)'
;MNQPTDNEDILVQNHPIYWFPDGSLILDVEVQRFKVHHTLLSRHSRFFSAVEAKKEGHLEGTTHQKSGALNDENRDGPKHVVLEPKSKIKAADVEALLQHLYHDAPLSKDSPASHVMSVLLVSSPQHLDFPVIHKRALELFEDFFPKNPESFTHNHPLYDALPIATELNLHEVRKAIIYSLVTTTEFDVDDILPTNEVENQAPQSSSELNGSMAESPLTPFPKKIQRLPQLTPGSACP
;
A
#
# COMPACT_ATOMS: atom_id res chain seq x y z
N MET A 1 -23.82 -4.84 -34.80
CA MET A 1 -23.10 -3.90 -33.90
C MET A 1 -21.98 -4.70 -33.25
N ASN A 2 -20.77 -4.64 -33.82
CA ASN A 2 -19.59 -5.29 -33.27
C ASN A 2 -18.85 -4.24 -32.45
N GLN A 3 -18.79 -4.39 -31.13
CA GLN A 3 -17.91 -3.57 -30.31
C GLN A 3 -16.47 -4.05 -30.52
N PRO A 4 -15.51 -3.17 -30.80
CA PRO A 4 -14.10 -3.52 -30.76
C PRO A 4 -13.71 -3.72 -29.30
N THR A 5 -13.28 -4.93 -28.94
CA THR A 5 -12.52 -5.16 -27.72
C THR A 5 -11.14 -4.59 -27.96
N ASP A 6 -10.93 -3.32 -27.61
CA ASP A 6 -9.60 -2.77 -27.41
C ASP A 6 -8.97 -3.55 -26.25
N ASN A 7 -8.34 -4.68 -26.56
CA ASN A 7 -7.31 -5.26 -25.72
C ASN A 7 -6.15 -4.27 -25.78
N GLU A 8 -6.20 -3.24 -24.95
CA GLU A 8 -4.99 -2.52 -24.61
C GLU A 8 -4.05 -3.57 -24.01
N ASP A 9 -2.96 -3.86 -24.72
CA ASP A 9 -1.87 -4.66 -24.20
C ASP A 9 -1.29 -3.89 -23.01
N ILE A 10 -1.87 -4.10 -21.83
CA ILE A 10 -1.38 -3.53 -20.58
C ILE A 10 0.04 -4.05 -20.42
N LEU A 11 1.01 -3.15 -20.63
CA LEU A 11 2.43 -3.47 -20.54
C LEU A 11 2.76 -3.80 -19.09
N VAL A 12 2.82 -5.09 -18.77
CA VAL A 12 3.25 -5.58 -17.48
C VAL A 12 4.74 -5.27 -17.32
N GLN A 13 5.08 -4.48 -16.30
CA GLN A 13 6.45 -4.03 -16.04
C GLN A 13 7.05 -4.78 -14.85
N ASN A 14 8.35 -5.06 -14.93
CA ASN A 14 9.09 -5.64 -13.83
C ASN A 14 9.32 -4.58 -12.74
N HIS A 15 9.12 -4.96 -11.49
CA HIS A 15 9.36 -4.08 -10.36
C HIS A 15 10.86 -3.72 -10.27
N PRO A 16 11.23 -2.43 -10.08
CA PRO A 16 12.64 -2.01 -10.12
C PRO A 16 13.50 -2.58 -8.97
N ILE A 17 12.91 -2.76 -7.79
CA ILE A 17 13.60 -3.26 -6.59
C ILE A 17 13.44 -4.79 -6.43
N TYR A 18 12.19 -5.27 -6.37
CA TYR A 18 11.86 -6.69 -6.16
C TYR A 18 11.87 -7.53 -7.46
N TRP A 19 13.00 -7.51 -8.16
CA TRP A 19 13.27 -8.37 -9.31
C TRP A 19 14.58 -9.13 -9.14
N PHE A 20 14.52 -10.22 -8.38
CA PHE A 20 15.72 -10.97 -8.02
C PHE A 20 16.15 -11.92 -9.16
N PRO A 21 17.43 -11.89 -9.60
CA PRO A 21 17.92 -12.76 -10.68
C PRO A 21 17.82 -14.24 -10.32
N ASP A 22 18.00 -14.57 -9.04
CA ASP A 22 17.88 -15.89 -8.41
C ASP A 22 16.46 -16.20 -7.89
N GLY A 23 15.50 -15.31 -8.10
CA GLY A 23 14.12 -15.53 -7.69
C GLY A 23 13.49 -16.75 -8.38
N SER A 24 12.85 -17.60 -7.58
CA SER A 24 12.20 -18.85 -8.02
C SER A 24 10.69 -18.74 -8.20
N LEU A 25 10.11 -17.57 -7.91
CA LEU A 25 8.69 -17.27 -8.04
C LEU A 25 8.51 -15.92 -8.74
N ILE A 26 7.65 -15.89 -9.75
CA ILE A 26 7.15 -14.70 -10.41
C ILE A 26 5.72 -14.47 -9.92
N LEU A 27 5.45 -13.26 -9.43
CA LEU A 27 4.14 -12.81 -8.96
C LEU A 27 3.68 -11.64 -9.81
N ASP A 28 2.57 -11.81 -10.53
CA ASP A 28 1.94 -10.75 -11.33
C ASP A 28 0.79 -10.14 -10.53
N VAL A 29 0.83 -8.81 -10.37
CA VAL A 29 -0.15 -8.03 -9.61
C VAL A 29 -0.44 -6.75 -10.39
N GLU A 30 -1.67 -6.59 -10.84
CA GLU A 30 -2.07 -5.47 -11.71
C GLU A 30 -1.14 -5.36 -12.94
N VAL A 31 -0.41 -4.25 -13.06
CA VAL A 31 0.54 -3.94 -14.15
C VAL A 31 1.99 -4.22 -13.78
N GLN A 32 2.24 -4.77 -12.59
CA GLN A 32 3.57 -4.99 -12.05
C GLN A 32 3.87 -6.47 -11.84
N ARG A 33 5.13 -6.82 -12.08
CA ARG A 33 5.66 -8.17 -11.87
C ARG A 33 6.80 -8.15 -10.88
N PHE A 34 6.70 -9.02 -9.90
CA PHE A 34 7.70 -9.23 -8.86
C PHE A 34 8.37 -10.57 -9.10
N LYS A 35 9.70 -10.64 -9.02
CA LYS A 35 10.44 -11.90 -9.07
C LYS A 35 11.13 -12.10 -7.73
N VAL A 36 10.68 -13.09 -6.96
CA VAL A 36 10.97 -13.29 -5.54
C VAL A 36 11.32 -14.75 -5.20
N HIS A 37 11.77 -14.98 -3.97
CA HIS A 37 12.15 -16.31 -3.48
C HIS A 37 10.93 -17.08 -2.98
N HIS A 38 10.56 -18.17 -3.68
CA HIS A 38 9.43 -19.01 -3.28
C HIS A 38 9.58 -19.54 -1.85
N THR A 39 10.78 -19.99 -1.47
CA THR A 39 11.10 -20.58 -0.16
C THR A 39 10.89 -19.61 1.01
N LEU A 40 11.13 -18.31 0.79
CA LEU A 40 10.88 -17.27 1.77
C LEU A 40 9.37 -17.12 1.99
N LEU A 41 8.61 -17.03 0.90
CA LEU A 41 7.17 -16.82 0.95
C LEU A 41 6.45 -18.06 1.51
N SER A 42 6.78 -19.26 1.05
CA SER A 42 6.12 -20.51 1.48
C SER A 42 6.36 -20.84 2.96
N ARG A 43 7.48 -20.40 3.54
CA ARG A 43 7.75 -20.54 4.98
C ARG A 43 6.75 -19.76 5.85
N HIS A 44 6.29 -18.62 5.35
CA HIS A 44 5.45 -17.70 6.13
C HIS A 44 3.99 -17.66 5.66
N SER A 45 3.69 -18.19 4.47
CA SER A 45 2.36 -18.19 3.87
C SER A 45 1.84 -19.58 3.57
N ARG A 46 0.63 -19.84 4.04
CA ARG A 46 -0.09 -21.09 3.74
C ARG A 46 -0.54 -21.13 2.28
N PHE A 47 -0.87 -19.97 1.69
CA PHE A 47 -1.18 -19.85 0.27
C PHE A 47 -0.02 -20.34 -0.60
N PHE A 48 1.18 -19.82 -0.41
CA PHE A 48 2.35 -20.18 -1.23
C PHE A 48 2.86 -21.60 -0.96
N SER A 49 2.66 -22.13 0.26
CA SER A 49 2.91 -23.54 0.57
C SER A 49 1.92 -24.47 -0.15
N ALA A 50 0.63 -24.12 -0.20
CA ALA A 50 -0.39 -24.92 -0.89
C ALA A 50 -0.22 -24.92 -2.41
N VAL A 51 0.24 -23.81 -3.00
CA VAL A 51 0.55 -23.70 -4.44
C VAL A 51 1.63 -24.71 -4.85
N GLU A 52 2.58 -25.01 -3.97
CA GLU A 52 3.60 -26.03 -4.21
C GLU A 52 3.02 -27.45 -4.19
N ALA A 53 2.23 -27.77 -3.16
CA ALA A 53 1.61 -29.09 -3.01
C ALA A 53 0.66 -29.46 -4.17
N LYS A 54 -0.05 -28.48 -4.74
CA LYS A 54 -0.97 -28.71 -5.88
C LYS A 54 -0.27 -29.12 -7.18
N LYS A 55 1.02 -28.80 -7.35
CA LYS A 55 1.78 -29.22 -8.54
C LYS A 55 2.20 -30.69 -8.51
N GLU A 56 2.24 -31.28 -7.32
CA GLU A 56 2.72 -32.66 -7.10
C GLU A 56 1.56 -33.67 -7.04
N GLY A 57 0.34 -33.22 -6.76
CA GLY A 57 -0.87 -34.06 -6.73
C GLY A 57 -1.78 -33.80 -7.93
N HIS A 58 -1.74 -34.69 -8.93
CA HIS A 58 -2.74 -34.76 -10.00
C HIS A 58 -4.10 -35.22 -9.43
N LEU A 59 -4.91 -34.28 -8.92
CA LEU A 59 -6.32 -34.50 -8.61
C LEU A 59 -7.14 -33.30 -9.11
N GLU A 60 -8.02 -33.58 -10.06
CA GLU A 60 -8.96 -32.68 -10.69
C GLU A 60 -9.87 -32.00 -9.65
N GLY A 61 -9.95 -30.67 -9.68
CA GLY A 61 -10.77 -29.91 -8.75
C GLY A 61 -10.70 -28.40 -8.98
N THR A 62 -11.23 -27.97 -10.12
CA THR A 62 -11.87 -26.65 -10.35
C THR A 62 -11.36 -25.46 -9.54
N THR A 63 -10.24 -24.89 -9.98
CA THR A 63 -10.06 -23.43 -9.96
C THR A 63 -9.52 -23.07 -11.32
N HIS A 64 -10.26 -22.28 -12.10
CA HIS A 64 -9.89 -21.89 -13.47
C HIS A 64 -8.68 -20.94 -13.47
N GLN A 65 -7.51 -21.45 -13.08
CA GLN A 65 -6.24 -20.88 -13.48
C GLN A 65 -6.06 -21.21 -14.96
N LYS A 66 -6.26 -20.21 -15.83
CA LYS A 66 -5.77 -20.23 -17.21
C LYS A 66 -4.24 -20.27 -17.16
N SER A 67 -3.71 -21.46 -16.88
CA SER A 67 -2.34 -21.80 -17.20
C SER A 67 -2.30 -21.79 -18.73
N GLY A 68 -1.70 -20.76 -19.33
CA GLY A 68 -1.43 -20.72 -20.76
C GLY A 68 -0.62 -21.96 -21.12
N ALA A 69 -1.30 -22.96 -21.68
CA ALA A 69 -0.72 -24.22 -22.07
C ALA A 69 0.15 -23.98 -23.31
N LEU A 70 1.43 -23.70 -23.07
CA LEU A 70 2.49 -24.04 -24.01
C LEU A 70 3.26 -25.20 -23.38
N ASN A 71 3.26 -26.30 -24.13
CA ASN A 71 3.93 -27.56 -23.84
C ASN A 71 5.36 -27.31 -23.35
N ASP A 72 5.75 -27.79 -22.17
CA ASP A 72 7.17 -27.80 -21.83
C ASP A 72 7.56 -28.94 -20.86
N GLU A 73 8.30 -29.89 -21.41
CA GLU A 73 9.03 -30.95 -20.72
C GLU A 73 10.38 -30.44 -20.19
N ASN A 74 10.40 -29.26 -19.58
CA ASN A 74 11.59 -28.67 -18.96
C ASN A 74 11.20 -27.91 -17.68
N ARG A 75 10.76 -28.66 -16.67
CA ARG A 75 10.04 -28.14 -15.48
C ARG A 75 10.90 -27.44 -14.42
N ASP A 76 12.06 -26.88 -14.79
CA ASP A 76 12.91 -26.10 -13.85
C ASP A 76 12.82 -24.57 -14.09
N GLY A 77 11.66 -24.12 -14.58
CA GLY A 77 11.34 -22.70 -14.68
C GLY A 77 10.79 -22.13 -13.36
N PRO A 78 10.91 -20.81 -13.13
CA PRO A 78 10.34 -20.16 -11.95
C PRO A 78 8.83 -20.38 -11.88
N LYS A 79 8.32 -20.61 -10.67
CA LYS A 79 6.87 -20.74 -10.42
C LYS A 79 6.21 -19.40 -10.79
N HIS A 80 5.05 -19.41 -11.43
CA HIS A 80 4.35 -18.19 -11.81
C HIS A 80 2.97 -18.16 -11.16
N VAL A 81 2.68 -17.09 -10.43
CA VAL A 81 1.41 -16.84 -9.76
C VAL A 81 0.88 -15.49 -10.24
N VAL A 82 -0.37 -15.48 -10.71
CA VAL A 82 -1.07 -14.27 -11.13
C VAL A 82 -2.15 -13.97 -10.11
N LEU A 83 -2.09 -12.81 -9.47
CA LEU A 83 -3.16 -12.32 -8.61
C LEU A 83 -4.23 -11.68 -9.49
N GLU A 84 -5.45 -12.20 -9.41
CA GLU A 84 -6.54 -11.71 -10.27
C GLU A 84 -6.82 -10.22 -10.01
N PRO A 85 -7.12 -9.42 -11.05
CA PRO A 85 -7.52 -8.01 -10.90
C PRO A 85 -8.79 -7.81 -10.07
N LYS A 86 -9.57 -8.88 -9.84
CA LYS A 86 -10.73 -8.86 -8.93
C LYS A 86 -10.33 -8.81 -7.46
N SER A 87 -9.09 -9.18 -7.15
CA SER A 87 -8.56 -8.99 -5.81
C SER A 87 -8.38 -7.49 -5.57
N LYS A 88 -8.83 -6.99 -4.43
CA LYS A 88 -8.65 -5.58 -4.02
C LYS A 88 -7.19 -5.23 -3.69
N ILE A 89 -6.26 -6.13 -4.01
CA ILE A 89 -4.84 -6.03 -3.67
C ILE A 89 -4.15 -5.25 -4.78
N LYS A 90 -3.53 -4.14 -4.41
CA LYS A 90 -2.72 -3.34 -5.33
C LYS A 90 -1.29 -3.82 -5.36
N ALA A 91 -0.55 -3.46 -6.42
CA ALA A 91 0.89 -3.73 -6.47
C ALA A 91 1.65 -3.12 -5.26
N ALA A 92 1.23 -1.93 -4.81
CA ALA A 92 1.79 -1.26 -3.64
C ALA A 92 1.60 -2.05 -2.33
N ASP A 93 0.49 -2.80 -2.19
CA ASP A 93 0.24 -3.59 -1.00
C ASP A 93 1.18 -4.80 -0.93
N VAL A 94 1.41 -5.43 -2.07
CA VAL A 94 2.38 -6.52 -2.22
C VAL A 94 3.80 -6.00 -2.00
N GLU A 95 4.14 -4.83 -2.54
CA GLU A 95 5.42 -4.18 -2.30
C GLU A 95 5.67 -3.97 -0.79
N ALA A 96 4.70 -3.41 -0.06
CA ALA A 96 4.80 -3.20 1.39
C ALA A 96 5.06 -4.52 2.16
N LEU A 97 4.41 -5.61 1.77
CA LEU A 97 4.68 -6.93 2.34
C LEU A 97 6.10 -7.42 2.02
N LEU A 98 6.57 -7.23 0.79
CA LEU A 98 7.93 -7.61 0.40
C LEU A 98 8.97 -6.79 1.16
N GLN A 99 8.76 -5.48 1.32
CA GLN A 99 9.61 -4.63 2.16
C GLN A 99 9.71 -5.17 3.60
N HIS A 100 8.62 -5.69 4.15
CA HIS A 100 8.65 -6.32 5.47
C HIS A 100 9.42 -7.65 5.48
N LEU A 101 9.16 -8.53 4.51
CA LEU A 101 9.77 -9.86 4.40
C LEU A 101 11.28 -9.82 4.13
N TYR A 102 11.75 -8.83 3.35
CA TYR A 102 13.16 -8.61 3.05
C TYR A 102 13.84 -7.65 4.03
N HIS A 103 13.15 -7.24 5.10
CA HIS A 103 13.66 -6.39 6.17
C HIS A 103 14.04 -4.96 5.74
N ASP A 104 13.51 -4.46 4.62
CA ASP A 104 13.68 -3.07 4.18
C ASP A 104 12.85 -2.11 5.07
N ALA A 105 11.63 -2.52 5.44
CA ALA A 105 10.72 -1.76 6.28
C ALA A 105 10.04 -2.66 7.33
N PRO A 106 10.59 -2.79 8.56
CA PRO A 106 10.01 -3.64 9.59
C PRO A 106 8.65 -3.10 10.08
N LEU A 107 7.77 -4.00 10.50
CA LEU A 107 6.52 -3.66 11.17
C LEU A 107 6.80 -3.26 12.63
N SER A 108 6.68 -1.97 12.91
CA SER A 108 6.94 -1.35 14.22
C SER A 108 5.84 -0.35 14.55
N LYS A 109 5.84 0.16 15.79
CA LYS A 109 4.89 1.20 16.20
C LYS A 109 5.12 2.54 15.50
N ASP A 110 6.35 2.77 15.03
CA ASP A 110 6.74 3.97 14.31
C ASP A 110 6.54 3.83 12.80
N SER A 111 6.04 2.67 12.34
CA SER A 111 5.76 2.44 10.92
C SER A 111 4.59 3.32 10.46
N PRO A 112 4.66 3.89 9.24
CA PRO A 112 3.58 4.70 8.73
C PRO A 112 2.30 3.87 8.59
N ALA A 113 1.15 4.47 8.89
CA ALA A 113 -0.11 3.77 8.94
C ALA A 113 -0.50 3.15 7.57
N SER A 114 -0.16 3.82 6.46
CA SER A 114 -0.33 3.29 5.10
C SER A 114 0.38 1.95 4.91
N HIS A 115 1.63 1.83 5.38
CA HIS A 115 2.39 0.59 5.31
C HIS A 115 1.75 -0.54 6.11
N VAL A 116 1.36 -0.25 7.35
CA VAL A 116 0.69 -1.24 8.22
C VAL A 116 -0.63 -1.71 7.61
N MET A 117 -1.42 -0.79 7.06
CA MET A 117 -2.68 -1.06 6.38
C MET A 117 -2.50 -1.96 5.15
N SER A 118 -1.53 -1.63 4.29
CA SER A 118 -1.17 -2.43 3.12
C SER A 118 -0.74 -3.84 3.50
N VAL A 119 0.16 -3.97 4.49
CA VAL A 119 0.61 -5.27 4.98
C VAL A 119 -0.53 -6.06 5.63
N LEU A 120 -1.39 -5.41 6.41
CA LEU A 120 -2.55 -6.02 7.05
C LEU A 120 -3.51 -6.62 6.01
N LEU A 121 -3.82 -5.85 4.96
CA LEU A 121 -4.68 -6.28 3.87
C LEU A 121 -4.08 -7.52 3.20
N VAL A 122 -2.91 -7.41 2.58
CA VAL A 122 -2.33 -8.49 1.76
C VAL A 122 -2.01 -9.76 2.55
N SER A 123 -1.67 -9.65 3.84
CA SER A 123 -1.39 -10.79 4.72
C SER A 123 -2.65 -11.54 5.19
N SER A 124 -3.84 -11.00 4.95
CA SER A 124 -5.12 -11.58 5.35
C SER A 124 -5.31 -13.02 4.84
N PRO A 125 -6.03 -13.88 5.59
CA PRO A 125 -6.40 -15.23 5.15
C PRO A 125 -7.18 -15.26 3.82
N GLN A 126 -7.85 -14.17 3.46
CA GLN A 126 -8.60 -14.05 2.20
C GLN A 126 -7.71 -13.76 0.99
N HIS A 127 -6.43 -13.46 1.24
CA HIS A 127 -5.46 -13.00 0.25
C HIS A 127 -4.25 -13.95 0.24
N LEU A 128 -3.09 -13.51 0.71
CA LEU A 128 -1.87 -14.33 0.68
C LEU A 128 -1.63 -15.13 1.97
N ASP A 129 -2.52 -15.06 2.96
CA ASP A 129 -2.54 -15.87 4.18
C ASP A 129 -1.17 -16.01 4.86
N PHE A 130 -0.67 -14.89 5.41
CA PHE A 130 0.54 -14.82 6.23
C PHE A 130 0.14 -14.63 7.71
N PRO A 131 -0.26 -15.68 8.43
CA PRO A 131 -0.97 -15.55 9.71
C PRO A 131 -0.18 -14.81 10.80
N VAL A 132 1.13 -15.02 10.88
CA VAL A 132 1.98 -14.37 11.90
C VAL A 132 2.13 -12.87 11.61
N ILE A 133 2.36 -12.51 10.35
CA ILE A 133 2.49 -11.12 9.90
C ILE A 133 1.14 -10.41 10.03
N HIS A 134 0.05 -11.07 9.62
CA HIS A 134 -1.31 -10.55 9.73
C HIS A 134 -1.68 -10.23 11.16
N LYS A 135 -1.46 -11.17 12.08
CA LYS A 135 -1.72 -10.94 13.51
C LYS A 135 -0.94 -9.72 14.02
N ARG A 136 0.33 -9.59 13.64
CA ARG A 136 1.16 -8.48 14.09
C ARG A 136 0.72 -7.13 13.50
N ALA A 137 0.40 -7.10 12.20
CA ALA A 137 -0.11 -5.91 11.54
C ALA A 137 -1.47 -5.50 12.11
N LEU A 138 -2.31 -6.47 12.50
CA LEU A 138 -3.61 -6.22 13.12
C LEU A 138 -3.46 -5.57 14.50
N GLU A 139 -2.55 -6.07 15.34
CA GLU A 139 -2.24 -5.45 16.64
C GLU A 139 -1.82 -3.98 16.47
N LEU A 140 -0.93 -3.70 15.50
CA LEU A 140 -0.48 -2.33 15.22
C LEU A 140 -1.60 -1.45 14.64
N PHE A 141 -2.45 -2.02 13.79
CA PHE A 141 -3.59 -1.31 13.23
C PHE A 141 -4.62 -0.93 14.29
N GLU A 142 -4.94 -1.85 15.22
CA GLU A 142 -5.81 -1.54 16.36
C GLU A 142 -5.20 -0.45 17.26
N ASP A 143 -3.88 -0.46 17.46
CA ASP A 143 -3.18 0.55 18.25
C ASP A 143 -3.29 1.97 17.66
N PHE A 144 -3.59 2.12 16.36
CA PHE A 144 -3.82 3.44 15.75
C PHE A 144 -5.15 4.08 16.14
N PHE A 145 -6.13 3.31 16.61
CA PHE A 145 -7.46 3.79 16.92
C PHE A 145 -7.76 3.65 18.42
N PRO A 146 -7.92 4.76 19.16
CA PRO A 146 -8.28 4.67 20.56
C PRO A 146 -9.60 3.90 20.75
N LYS A 147 -9.59 2.97 21.70
CA LYS A 147 -10.79 2.23 22.14
C LYS A 147 -11.73 3.10 22.99
N ASN A 148 -11.18 4.18 23.55
CA ASN A 148 -11.90 5.12 24.40
C ASN A 148 -12.38 6.31 23.57
N PRO A 149 -13.48 6.97 23.97
CA PRO A 149 -14.04 8.13 23.27
C PRO A 149 -13.19 9.40 23.41
N GLU A 150 -11.91 9.29 23.77
CA GLU A 150 -11.01 10.43 23.76
C GLU A 150 -10.94 11.00 22.35
N SER A 151 -10.93 12.33 22.26
CA SER A 151 -11.00 13.05 21.00
C SER A 151 -9.93 12.54 20.05
N PHE A 152 -10.35 11.87 18.98
CA PHE A 152 -9.47 11.51 17.88
C PHE A 152 -8.78 12.78 17.40
N THR A 153 -7.45 12.79 17.42
CA THR A 153 -6.70 13.89 16.83
C THR A 153 -6.85 13.84 15.31
N HIS A 154 -6.89 14.98 14.62
CA HIS A 154 -7.13 15.04 13.17
C HIS A 154 -6.07 14.36 12.28
N ASN A 155 -5.05 13.70 12.86
CA ASN A 155 -3.94 13.10 12.13
C ASN A 155 -4.10 11.61 11.82
N HIS A 156 -5.26 11.00 12.12
CA HIS A 156 -5.49 9.59 11.83
C HIS A 156 -5.95 9.38 10.37
N PRO A 157 -5.50 8.31 9.68
CA PRO A 157 -5.90 8.00 8.31
C PRO A 157 -7.32 7.36 8.27
N LEU A 158 -8.32 8.10 8.73
CA LEU A 158 -9.68 7.59 8.94
C LEU A 158 -10.33 7.06 7.65
N TYR A 159 -10.17 7.79 6.54
CA TYR A 159 -10.76 7.44 5.25
C TYR A 159 -10.17 6.16 4.65
N ASP A 160 -8.86 5.99 4.74
CA ASP A 160 -8.17 4.81 4.21
C ASP A 160 -8.39 3.58 5.10
N ALA A 161 -8.54 3.78 6.40
CA ALA A 161 -8.74 2.71 7.37
C ALA A 161 -10.16 2.12 7.36
N LEU A 162 -11.18 2.93 7.02
CA LEU A 162 -12.59 2.48 7.05
C LEU A 162 -12.89 1.31 6.09
N PRO A 163 -12.46 1.33 4.81
CA PRO A 163 -12.60 0.19 3.91
C PRO A 163 -11.96 -1.07 4.46
N ILE A 164 -10.76 -0.96 5.04
CA ILE A 164 -9.99 -2.09 5.56
C ILE A 164 -10.67 -2.68 6.80
N ALA A 165 -11.09 -1.84 7.74
CA ALA A 165 -11.83 -2.27 8.92
C ALA A 165 -13.17 -2.95 8.55
N THR A 166 -13.79 -2.51 7.45
CA THR A 166 -15.01 -3.13 6.93
C THR A 166 -14.73 -4.49 6.30
N GLU A 167 -13.71 -4.59 5.45
CA GLU A 167 -13.31 -5.83 4.77
C GLU A 167 -12.95 -6.94 5.77
N LEU A 168 -12.21 -6.56 6.82
CA LEU A 168 -11.74 -7.48 7.85
C LEU A 168 -12.73 -7.69 9.01
N ASN A 169 -13.93 -7.09 8.95
CA ASN A 169 -14.96 -7.14 9.98
C ASN A 169 -14.47 -6.71 11.39
N LEU A 170 -13.63 -5.68 11.45
CA LEU A 170 -13.10 -5.13 12.71
C LEU A 170 -14.11 -4.16 13.32
N HIS A 171 -15.16 -4.72 13.94
CA HIS A 171 -16.33 -3.96 14.40
C HIS A 171 -15.99 -2.79 15.35
N GLU A 172 -15.11 -3.01 16.32
CA GLU A 172 -14.74 -1.98 17.30
C GLU A 172 -13.95 -0.85 16.64
N VAL A 173 -12.95 -1.18 15.82
CA VAL A 173 -12.17 -0.20 15.06
C VAL A 173 -13.07 0.58 14.10
N ARG A 174 -13.95 -0.10 13.38
CA ARG A 174 -14.92 0.52 12.48
C ARG A 174 -15.85 1.48 13.20
N LYS A 175 -16.37 1.11 14.37
CA LYS A 175 -17.20 1.99 15.21
C LYS A 175 -16.44 3.23 15.64
N ALA A 176 -15.19 3.06 16.06
CA ALA A 176 -14.32 4.16 16.49
C ALA A 176 -14.02 5.13 15.33
N ILE A 177 -13.70 4.60 14.14
CA ILE A 177 -13.48 5.39 12.92
C ILE A 177 -14.75 6.15 12.52
N ILE A 178 -15.93 5.51 12.49
CA ILE A 178 -17.19 6.16 12.14
C ILE A 178 -17.53 7.27 13.13
N TYR A 179 -17.39 7.00 14.44
CA TYR A 179 -17.60 8.02 15.46
C TYR A 179 -16.66 9.21 15.26
N SER A 180 -15.38 8.96 15.02
CA SER A 180 -14.40 10.00 14.72
C SER A 180 -14.78 10.80 13.48
N LEU A 181 -15.13 10.15 12.37
CA LEU A 181 -15.54 10.86 11.15
C LEU A 181 -16.73 11.77 11.45
N VAL A 182 -17.81 11.23 12.03
CA VAL A 182 -19.03 12.00 12.32
C VAL A 182 -18.79 13.19 13.28
N THR A 183 -17.82 13.08 14.20
CA THR A 183 -17.56 14.12 15.21
C THR A 183 -16.47 15.11 14.82
N THR A 184 -15.56 14.76 13.91
CA THR A 184 -14.43 15.59 13.49
C THR A 184 -14.58 16.21 12.11
N THR A 185 -15.42 15.64 11.24
CA THR A 185 -15.75 16.30 9.98
C THR A 185 -16.79 17.36 10.28
N GLU A 186 -16.40 18.63 10.19
CA GLU A 186 -17.36 19.70 9.97
C GLU A 186 -18.09 19.32 8.67
N PHE A 187 -19.32 18.85 8.80
CA PHE A 187 -20.21 18.74 7.65
C PHE A 187 -20.51 20.18 7.24
N ASP A 188 -19.69 20.74 6.35
CA ASP A 188 -19.98 22.02 5.72
C ASP A 188 -21.33 21.86 5.01
N VAL A 189 -22.41 22.32 5.67
CA VAL A 189 -23.75 22.44 5.09
C VAL A 189 -23.87 23.76 4.31
N ASP A 190 -22.74 24.36 3.94
CA ASP A 190 -22.66 25.64 3.26
C ASP A 190 -22.58 25.41 1.74
N ASP A 191 -23.64 24.88 1.14
CA ASP A 191 -23.79 24.92 -0.33
C ASP A 191 -25.25 24.75 -0.82
N ILE A 192 -26.19 25.34 -0.07
CA ILE A 192 -27.51 25.66 -0.63
C ILE A 192 -27.86 27.10 -0.25
N LEU A 193 -27.07 28.05 -0.76
CA LEU A 193 -27.61 29.39 -0.99
C LEU A 193 -28.55 29.28 -2.20
N PRO A 194 -29.88 29.49 -2.05
CA PRO A 194 -30.72 29.67 -3.22
C PRO A 194 -30.27 30.97 -3.89
N THR A 195 -29.56 30.83 -5.02
CA THR A 195 -29.26 31.91 -5.96
C THR A 195 -30.57 32.43 -6.56
N ASN A 196 -31.32 33.17 -5.75
CA ASN A 196 -32.36 34.08 -6.21
C ASN A 196 -31.81 35.49 -5.97
N GLU A 197 -31.23 36.08 -7.01
CA GLU A 197 -31.50 37.46 -7.44
C GLU A 197 -30.57 37.80 -8.64
N VAL A 198 -31.13 37.81 -9.86
CA VAL A 198 -31.56 38.99 -10.64
C VAL A 198 -30.38 39.75 -11.30
N GLU A 199 -30.25 39.50 -12.61
CA GLU A 199 -30.17 40.48 -13.70
C GLU A 199 -29.19 41.69 -13.66
N ASN A 200 -28.38 41.74 -14.73
CA ASN A 200 -28.05 42.89 -15.58
C ASN A 200 -26.63 43.50 -15.58
N GLN A 201 -26.01 43.30 -16.76
CA GLN A 201 -25.15 44.20 -17.57
C GLN A 201 -23.66 44.36 -17.24
N ALA A 202 -22.84 43.91 -18.20
CA ALA A 202 -21.51 44.44 -18.55
C ALA A 202 -21.67 45.65 -19.51
N PRO A 203 -20.61 46.32 -20.07
CA PRO A 203 -19.16 46.12 -19.90
C PRO A 203 -18.29 47.44 -19.83
N GLN A 204 -16.97 47.25 -19.73
CA GLN A 204 -15.84 48.14 -20.12
C GLN A 204 -15.33 49.22 -19.16
N SER A 205 -14.04 49.17 -18.81
CA SER A 205 -12.99 50.02 -19.40
C SER A 205 -11.65 49.92 -18.65
N SER A 206 -10.59 49.91 -19.45
CA SER A 206 -9.15 49.89 -19.19
C SER A 206 -8.59 50.94 -18.21
N SER A 207 -7.48 50.60 -17.52
CA SER A 207 -6.30 51.47 -17.45
C SER A 207 -5.05 50.72 -16.97
N GLU A 208 -4.02 50.77 -17.80
CA GLU A 208 -2.62 50.50 -17.51
C GLU A 208 -2.06 51.50 -16.47
N LEU A 209 -1.01 51.11 -15.71
CA LEU A 209 0.29 51.81 -15.65
C LEU A 209 1.19 51.31 -14.49
N ASN A 210 2.34 50.75 -14.90
CA ASN A 210 3.72 51.00 -14.44
C ASN A 210 4.08 51.19 -12.95
N GLY A 211 5.14 50.46 -12.55
CA GLY A 211 6.06 50.82 -11.45
C GLY A 211 6.75 49.58 -10.87
N SER A 212 7.85 49.08 -11.44
CA SER A 212 9.25 49.49 -11.22
C SER A 212 9.87 49.00 -9.90
N MET A 213 10.95 48.21 -10.07
CA MET A 213 12.19 48.13 -9.25
C MET A 213 12.09 47.92 -7.73
N ALA A 214 12.59 46.77 -7.26
CA ALA A 214 13.88 46.70 -6.56
C ALA A 214 14.24 45.26 -6.17
N GLU A 215 15.30 44.74 -6.80
CA GLU A 215 16.15 43.69 -6.28
C GLU A 215 16.73 44.08 -4.91
N SER A 216 16.82 43.11 -3.99
CA SER A 216 17.78 43.09 -2.88
C SER A 216 17.82 41.71 -2.19
N PRO A 217 18.93 41.35 -1.53
CA PRO A 217 19.67 40.14 -1.87
C PRO A 217 19.56 39.00 -0.85
N LEU A 218 19.92 37.82 -1.36
CA LEU A 218 20.32 36.62 -0.64
C LEU A 218 21.22 36.93 0.56
N THR A 219 20.83 36.43 1.74
CA THR A 219 21.73 36.26 2.87
C THR A 219 22.17 34.80 2.97
N PRO A 220 23.48 34.52 3.08
CA PRO A 220 24.01 33.19 3.33
C PRO A 220 24.32 33.02 4.82
N PHE A 221 23.85 31.93 5.43
CA PHE A 221 24.27 31.50 6.76
C PHE A 221 24.51 29.98 6.80
N PRO A 222 25.36 29.49 7.73
CA PRO A 222 26.59 28.85 7.33
C PRO A 222 26.67 27.36 7.70
N LYS A 223 27.57 26.67 6.99
CA LYS A 223 28.08 25.34 7.32
C LYS A 223 28.89 25.32 8.63
N LYS A 224 28.94 24.11 9.22
CA LYS A 224 29.88 23.55 10.22
C LYS A 224 29.55 23.73 11.70
N ILE A 225 29.09 22.64 12.33
CA ILE A 225 29.45 22.14 13.66
C ILE A 225 29.15 20.62 13.60
N GLN A 226 29.92 19.62 14.04
CA GLN A 226 31.29 19.43 14.52
C GLN A 226 31.40 17.90 14.72
N ARG A 227 32.45 17.27 14.18
CA ARG A 227 32.82 15.89 14.54
C ARG A 227 33.51 15.91 15.91
N LEU A 228 33.20 14.93 16.77
CA LEU A 228 34.09 14.08 17.60
C LEU A 228 33.29 13.50 18.80
N PRO A 229 33.76 12.45 19.53
CA PRO A 229 34.81 11.47 19.22
C PRO A 229 34.36 10.00 19.39
N GLN A 230 35.12 9.09 18.78
CA GLN A 230 35.19 7.69 19.19
C GLN A 230 36.04 7.54 20.45
N LEU A 231 35.54 6.75 21.42
CA LEU A 231 36.25 6.10 22.54
C LEU A 231 35.29 4.97 23.00
N THR A 232 35.60 3.71 23.29
CA THR A 232 36.75 2.78 23.29
C THR A 232 36.14 1.41 23.65
N PRO A 233 36.72 0.26 23.23
CA PRO A 233 36.33 -1.05 23.75
C PRO A 233 37.10 -1.34 25.06
N GLY A 234 36.38 -1.70 26.11
CA GLY A 234 36.98 -2.16 27.35
C GLY A 234 36.03 -3.09 28.09
N SER A 235 36.30 -4.39 28.07
CA SER A 235 36.90 -5.07 29.22
C SER A 235 36.64 -6.57 29.13
N ALA A 236 37.71 -7.32 28.91
CA ALA A 236 37.79 -8.74 29.22
C ALA A 236 38.16 -8.89 30.71
N CYS A 237 37.56 -9.85 31.40
CA CYS A 237 38.05 -10.54 32.61
C CYS A 237 36.95 -11.49 33.12
N PRO A 238 37.28 -12.51 33.91
CA PRO A 238 38.30 -13.54 33.75
C PRO A 238 37.69 -14.92 33.40
#